data_AF-A0A484L0X2-F1
#
_entry.id   AF-A0A484L0X2-F1
#
_cell.length_a   1.000
_cell.length_b   1.000
_cell.length_c   1.000
_cell.angle_alpha   90.00
_cell.angle_beta   90.00
_cell.angle_gamma   90.00
#
_symmetry.space_group_name_H-M   'P 1'
#
loop_
_entity.id
_entity.type
_entity.pdbx_description
1 polymer ?
#
loop_
_entity_poly.entity_id
_entity_poly.type
_entity_poly.pdbx_seq_one_letter_code
_entity_poly.pdbx_strand_id
1 'polypeptide(L)'
;MGQPPPKAMEPECMELISALAAGNKAKMMVEIASGGPTPFTVALAVAAKQTGGRVVCVLPPSGRPAIHDNRLSGVVDFVAAGNPSEAIMRGVDFLVVDSAAAPENGGGGGGGEVWEKVEVSPKGCVVVATNGAYGGVEVEVQGCE
;
A
#
# COMPACT_ATOMS: atom_id res chain seq x y z
N MET A 1 -43.36 3.19 -15.10
CA MET A 1 -42.48 2.26 -14.36
C MET A 1 -41.16 2.97 -14.17
N GLY A 2 -40.76 3.26 -12.93
CA GLY A 2 -39.42 3.79 -12.66
C GLY A 2 -38.40 2.67 -12.83
N GLN A 3 -37.29 2.94 -13.51
CA GLN A 3 -36.19 1.97 -13.56
C GLN A 3 -35.68 1.70 -12.15
N PRO A 4 -35.34 0.45 -11.80
CA PRO A 4 -34.66 0.17 -10.54
C PRO A 4 -33.35 0.98 -10.52
N PRO A 5 -32.95 1.54 -9.36
CA PRO A 5 -31.69 2.26 -9.27
C PRO A 5 -30.56 1.36 -9.79
N PRO A 6 -29.59 1.92 -10.54
CA PRO A 6 -28.47 1.14 -11.04
C PRO A 6 -27.79 0.44 -9.86
N LYS A 7 -27.56 -0.86 -9.99
CA LYS A 7 -26.86 -1.64 -8.98
C LYS A 7 -25.48 -1.02 -8.80
N ALA A 8 -25.16 -0.58 -7.58
CA ALA A 8 -23.82 -0.13 -7.26
C ALA A 8 -22.84 -1.27 -7.59
N MET A 9 -21.87 -0.98 -8.45
CA MET A 9 -20.80 -1.91 -8.78
C MET A 9 -19.69 -1.68 -7.76
N GLU A 10 -19.43 -2.69 -6.93
CA GLU A 10 -18.34 -2.65 -5.97
C GLU A 10 -17.02 -2.85 -6.74
N PRO A 11 -16.06 -1.91 -6.63
CA PRO A 11 -14.77 -2.07 -7.27
C PRO A 11 -13.98 -3.21 -6.62
N GLU A 12 -13.16 -3.88 -7.43
CA GLU A 12 -12.20 -4.86 -6.90
C GLU A 12 -11.17 -4.16 -5.99
N CYS A 13 -10.59 -4.89 -5.03
CA CYS A 13 -9.72 -4.31 -3.99
C CYS A 13 -8.60 -3.42 -4.55
N MET A 14 -7.98 -3.84 -5.66
CA MET A 14 -6.92 -3.06 -6.33
C MET A 14 -7.42 -1.75 -6.93
N GLU A 15 -8.61 -1.77 -7.53
CA GLU A 15 -9.23 -0.59 -8.14
C GLU A 15 -9.61 0.41 -7.06
N LEU A 16 -10.17 -0.08 -5.95
CA LEU A 16 -10.47 0.72 -4.77
C LEU A 16 -9.21 1.40 -4.24
N ILE A 17 -8.13 0.65 -3.97
CA ILE A 17 -6.87 1.19 -3.47
C ILE A 17 -6.28 2.24 -4.41
N SER A 18 -6.24 1.96 -5.73
CA SER A 18 -5.74 2.92 -6.71
C SER A 18 -6.60 4.20 -6.74
N ALA A 19 -7.93 4.05 -6.70
CA ALA A 19 -8.86 5.18 -6.74
C ALA A 19 -8.77 6.03 -5.47
N LEU A 20 -8.64 5.42 -4.28
CA LEU A 20 -8.45 6.14 -3.03
C LEU A 20 -7.12 6.90 -3.02
N ALA A 21 -6.01 6.25 -3.39
CA ALA A 21 -4.70 6.90 -3.42
C ALA A 21 -4.69 8.09 -4.41
N ALA A 22 -5.27 7.90 -5.59
CA ALA A 22 -5.39 8.97 -6.58
C ALA A 22 -6.34 10.09 -6.13
N GLY A 23 -7.48 9.73 -5.54
CA GLY A 23 -8.47 10.67 -4.99
C GLY A 23 -7.92 11.51 -3.84
N ASN A 24 -7.08 10.91 -2.99
CA ASN A 24 -6.35 11.61 -1.93
C ASN A 24 -5.21 12.50 -2.47
N LYS A 25 -4.95 12.49 -3.79
CA LYS A 25 -3.82 13.18 -4.44
C LYS A 25 -2.48 12.81 -3.80
N ALA A 26 -2.35 11.56 -3.34
CA ALA A 26 -1.17 11.08 -2.64
C ALA A 26 0.09 11.29 -3.50
N LYS A 27 1.14 11.85 -2.89
CA LYS A 27 2.42 12.09 -3.53
C LYS A 27 3.46 11.09 -3.05
N MET A 28 3.38 10.69 -1.79
CA MET A 28 4.22 9.67 -1.19
C MET A 28 3.36 8.48 -0.76
N MET A 29 3.50 7.36 -1.48
CA MET A 29 2.77 6.12 -1.20
C MET A 29 3.74 5.04 -0.76
N VAL A 30 3.36 4.25 0.25
CA VAL A 30 4.18 3.15 0.76
C VAL A 30 3.35 1.87 0.73
N GLU A 31 3.98 0.78 0.33
CA GLU A 31 3.49 -0.58 0.53
C GLU A 31 4.49 -1.34 1.40
N ILE A 32 4.01 -1.99 2.44
CA ILE A 32 4.77 -2.98 3.20
C ILE A 32 4.32 -4.34 2.71
N ALA A 33 5.17 -4.99 1.91
CA ALA A 33 4.87 -6.27 1.29
C ALA A 33 5.35 -7.44 2.14
N SER A 34 4.62 -8.56 2.09
CA SER A 34 4.93 -9.77 2.85
C SER A 34 6.00 -10.67 2.22
N GLY A 35 6.30 -10.52 0.93
CA GLY A 35 7.27 -11.36 0.21
C GLY A 35 7.84 -10.80 -1.10
N GLY A 36 7.17 -9.82 -1.71
CA GLY A 36 7.53 -9.27 -3.02
C GLY A 36 6.48 -8.28 -3.47
N PRO A 37 6.67 -7.61 -4.62
CA PRO A 37 5.65 -6.72 -5.17
C PRO A 37 4.34 -7.49 -5.38
N THR A 38 3.25 -6.92 -4.88
CA THR A 38 1.91 -7.49 -4.97
C THR A 38 1.10 -6.74 -6.04
N PRO A 39 -0.12 -7.20 -6.36
CA PRO A 39 -1.03 -6.40 -7.18
C PRO A 39 -1.33 -5.00 -6.59
N PHE A 40 -1.16 -4.80 -5.28
CA PHE A 40 -1.25 -3.47 -4.65
C PHE A 40 -0.09 -2.56 -5.06
N THR A 41 1.13 -3.09 -5.24
CA THR A 41 2.25 -2.30 -5.78
C THR A 41 1.89 -1.69 -7.14
N VAL A 42 1.23 -2.49 -7.98
CA VAL A 42 0.77 -2.05 -9.31
C VAL A 42 -0.33 -0.99 -9.19
N ALA A 43 -1.31 -1.21 -8.32
CA ALA A 43 -2.38 -0.25 -8.06
C ALA A 43 -1.84 1.11 -7.58
N LEU A 44 -0.89 1.11 -6.64
CA LEU A 44 -0.23 2.33 -6.18
C LEU A 44 0.61 2.97 -7.28
N ALA A 45 1.31 2.19 -8.11
CA ALA A 45 2.10 2.73 -9.20
C ALA A 45 1.23 3.45 -10.25
N VAL A 46 0.04 2.91 -10.53
CA VAL A 46 -0.97 3.56 -11.38
C VAL A 46 -1.44 4.87 -10.73
N ALA A 47 -1.78 4.85 -9.44
CA ALA A 47 -2.17 6.06 -8.72
C ALA A 47 -1.06 7.12 -8.73
N ALA A 48 0.19 6.72 -8.49
CA ALA A 48 1.36 7.60 -8.48
C ALA A 48 1.59 8.27 -9.83
N LYS A 49 1.38 7.55 -10.94
CA LYS A 49 1.39 8.19 -12.27
C LYS A 49 0.31 9.24 -12.42
N GLN A 50 -0.91 8.95 -11.95
CA GLN A 50 -2.04 9.87 -12.07
C GLN A 50 -1.84 11.13 -11.22
N THR A 51 -1.25 10.98 -10.04
CA THR A 51 -1.02 12.11 -9.14
C THR A 51 0.30 12.82 -9.41
N GLY A 52 1.23 12.22 -10.15
CA GLY A 52 2.63 12.65 -10.21
C GLY A 52 3.34 12.50 -8.87
N GLY A 53 3.10 11.36 -8.20
CA GLY A 53 3.74 10.91 -6.97
C GLY A 53 4.72 9.76 -7.22
N ARG A 54 5.10 9.07 -6.14
CA ARG A 54 5.98 7.89 -6.15
C ARG A 54 5.51 6.83 -5.15
N VAL A 55 5.97 5.60 -5.37
CA VAL A 55 5.69 4.45 -4.51
C VAL A 55 6.99 3.92 -3.93
N VAL A 56 6.97 3.59 -2.65
CA VAL A 56 8.03 2.83 -1.99
C VAL A 56 7.46 1.48 -1.59
N CYS A 57 7.98 0.41 -2.15
CA CYS A 57 7.62 -0.95 -1.77
C CYS A 57 8.70 -1.50 -0.83
N VAL A 58 8.33 -1.67 0.44
CA VAL A 58 9.17 -2.22 1.48
C VAL A 58 9.03 -3.75 1.45
N LEU A 59 10.12 -4.43 1.13
CA LEU A 59 10.20 -5.88 1.00
C LEU A 59 10.83 -6.48 2.25
N PRO A 60 10.44 -7.70 2.67
CA PRO A 60 11.17 -8.40 3.72
C PRO A 60 12.60 -8.73 3.24
N PRO A 61 13.53 -9.09 4.15
CA PRO A 61 14.90 -9.45 3.77
C PRO A 61 15.00 -10.59 2.73
N SER A 62 14.02 -11.49 2.72
CA SER A 62 13.90 -12.59 1.76
C SER A 62 13.18 -12.20 0.45
N GLY A 63 12.59 -11.01 0.40
CA GLY A 63 11.77 -10.55 -0.70
C GLY A 63 12.60 -10.11 -1.88
N ARG A 64 12.07 -10.31 -3.09
CA ARG A 64 12.76 -9.97 -4.34
C ARG A 64 11.98 -8.90 -5.10
N PRO A 65 12.65 -7.84 -5.58
CA PRO A 65 12.00 -6.89 -6.45
C PRO A 65 11.71 -7.56 -7.80
N ALA A 66 10.44 -7.60 -8.18
CA ALA A 66 9.99 -8.14 -9.45
C ALA A 66 8.75 -7.38 -9.92
N ILE A 67 8.96 -6.31 -10.69
CA ILE A 67 7.90 -5.72 -11.52
C ILE A 67 8.38 -5.80 -12.96
N HIS A 68 7.73 -6.65 -13.75
CA HIS A 68 8.06 -6.83 -15.17
C HIS A 68 7.38 -5.80 -16.08
N ASP A 69 6.58 -4.88 -15.52
CA ASP A 69 5.89 -3.87 -16.31
C ASP A 69 6.78 -2.64 -16.56
N ASN A 70 7.32 -2.57 -17.77
CA ASN A 70 8.17 -1.48 -18.24
C ASN A 70 7.44 -0.13 -18.28
N ARG A 71 6.12 -0.10 -18.12
CA ARG A 71 5.37 1.14 -17.94
C ARG A 71 5.50 1.69 -16.54
N LEU A 72 5.72 0.87 -15.52
CA LEU A 72 5.76 1.31 -14.11
C LEU A 72 7.18 1.59 -13.61
N SER A 73 8.19 1.37 -14.46
CA SER A 73 9.59 1.67 -14.18
C SER A 73 9.79 3.16 -13.84
N GLY A 74 10.52 3.44 -12.76
CA GLY A 74 10.84 4.80 -12.32
C GLY A 74 9.78 5.47 -11.44
N VAL A 75 8.67 4.77 -11.14
CA VAL A 75 7.63 5.24 -10.19
C VAL A 75 7.71 4.49 -8.85
N VAL A 76 8.22 3.27 -8.86
CA VAL A 76 8.33 2.39 -7.70
C VAL A 76 9.81 2.21 -7.31
N ASP A 77 10.12 2.50 -6.05
CA ASP A 77 11.40 2.18 -5.43
C ASP A 77 11.24 0.99 -4.47
N PHE A 78 12.21 0.08 -4.46
CA PHE A 78 12.22 -1.08 -3.57
C PHE A 78 13.23 -0.89 -2.44
N VAL A 79 12.78 -1.14 -1.21
CA VAL A 79 13.60 -0.99 0.00
C VAL A 79 13.48 -2.26 0.85
N ALA A 80 14.58 -2.73 1.44
CA ALA A 80 14.54 -3.88 2.36
C ALA A 80 14.10 -3.45 3.77
N ALA A 81 13.20 -4.22 4.38
CA ALA A 81 12.76 -4.08 5.77
C ALA A 81 13.97 -4.31 6.68
N GLY A 82 14.49 -3.24 7.27
CA GLY A 82 15.74 -3.22 8.05
C GLY A 82 16.71 -2.12 7.62
N ASN A 83 16.57 -1.59 6.40
CA ASN A 83 17.22 -0.35 5.99
C ASN A 83 16.19 0.68 5.47
N PRO A 84 15.20 1.08 6.30
CA PRO A 84 14.41 2.24 5.99
C PRO A 84 15.32 3.45 6.20
N SER A 85 16.04 3.87 5.17
CA SER A 85 16.77 5.14 5.25
C SER A 85 15.76 6.19 5.71
N GLU A 86 16.05 6.89 6.82
CA GLU A 86 15.11 7.75 7.56
C GLU A 86 14.44 8.83 6.70
N ALA A 87 14.93 9.07 5.49
CA ALA A 87 14.35 9.99 4.52
C ALA A 87 13.15 9.44 3.73
N ILE A 88 12.96 8.12 3.64
CA ILE A 88 11.99 7.51 2.71
C ILE A 88 10.60 7.31 3.32
N MET A 89 10.44 7.31 4.64
CA MET A 89 9.13 7.11 5.28
C MET A 89 8.55 8.39 5.88
N ARG A 90 8.94 9.55 5.32
CA ARG A 90 8.49 10.87 5.78
C ARG A 90 7.45 11.47 4.85
N GLY A 91 6.43 12.08 5.43
CA GLY A 91 5.34 12.71 4.67
C GLY A 91 4.50 11.70 3.89
N VAL A 92 4.29 10.51 4.43
CA VAL A 92 3.49 9.47 3.77
C VAL A 92 2.02 9.91 3.75
N ASP A 93 1.43 9.93 2.54
CA ASP A 93 0.03 10.31 2.32
C ASP A 93 -0.88 9.07 2.18
N PHE A 94 -0.28 7.91 1.87
CA PHE A 94 -0.99 6.65 1.65
C PHE A 94 -0.09 5.46 2.00
N LEU A 95 -0.56 4.57 2.87
CA LEU A 95 0.16 3.38 3.31
C LEU A 95 -0.70 2.13 3.08
N VAL A 96 -0.15 1.11 2.44
CA VAL A 96 -0.75 -0.22 2.32
C VAL A 96 0.11 -1.21 3.11
N VAL A 97 -0.50 -1.98 3.99
CA VAL A 97 0.14 -3.07 4.73
C VAL A 97 -0.44 -4.38 4.23
N ASP A 98 0.36 -5.11 3.44
CA ASP A 98 0.01 -6.44 2.97
C ASP A 98 0.29 -7.46 4.07
N SER A 99 -0.75 -7.78 4.85
CA SER A 99 -0.71 -8.84 5.85
C SER A 99 -1.24 -10.15 5.25
N ALA A 100 -0.48 -10.73 4.34
CA ALA A 100 -0.66 -12.13 3.98
C ALA A 100 -0.15 -13.04 5.12
N ALA A 101 -1.03 -13.44 6.05
CA ALA A 101 -0.85 -14.63 6.89
C ALA A 101 -1.31 -15.87 6.06
N ALA A 102 -0.79 -17.10 6.09
CA ALA A 102 -0.17 -17.98 7.10
C ALA A 102 0.30 -19.33 6.41
N PRO A 103 0.59 -20.51 7.05
CA PRO A 103 0.74 -20.90 8.47
C PRO A 103 1.93 -21.87 8.82
N GLU A 104 1.91 -22.39 10.06
CA GLU A 104 2.60 -23.55 10.67
C GLU A 104 4.06 -23.43 11.14
N ASN A 105 4.32 -23.84 12.38
CA ASN A 105 5.55 -23.65 13.17
C ASN A 105 5.68 -22.27 13.84
N GLY A 106 4.75 -21.96 14.75
CA GLY A 106 5.05 -21.38 16.08
C GLY A 106 6.08 -20.25 16.19
N GLY A 107 6.29 -19.45 15.15
CA GLY A 107 7.27 -18.38 15.09
C GLY A 107 6.55 -17.05 15.02
N GLY A 108 5.96 -16.63 16.14
CA GLY A 108 5.67 -15.21 16.31
C GLY A 108 7.00 -14.46 16.36
N GLY A 109 7.30 -13.64 15.36
CA GLY A 109 8.47 -12.75 15.39
C GLY A 109 9.13 -12.63 14.01
N GLY A 110 9.23 -11.46 13.39
CA GLY A 110 8.92 -10.12 13.85
C GLY A 110 8.38 -9.28 12.70
N GLY A 111 7.05 -9.22 12.58
CA GLY A 111 6.35 -8.12 11.91
C GLY A 111 6.25 -6.90 12.83
N GLY A 112 7.27 -6.67 13.65
CA GLY A 112 7.33 -5.55 14.57
C GLY A 112 7.76 -4.29 13.82
N GLU A 113 6.88 -3.29 13.81
CA GLU A 113 7.23 -1.86 13.91
C GLU A 113 7.93 -1.21 12.71
N VAL A 114 7.71 -1.69 11.47
CA VAL A 114 8.10 -0.89 10.28
C VAL A 114 7.17 0.31 10.12
N TRP A 115 5.87 0.15 10.38
CA TRP A 115 4.89 1.23 10.24
C TRP A 115 4.90 2.24 11.39
N GLU A 116 5.38 1.89 12.59
CA GLU A 116 5.51 2.87 13.69
C GLU A 116 6.52 3.99 13.40
N LYS A 117 7.44 3.74 12.46
CA LYS A 117 8.44 4.72 12.01
C LYS A 117 7.97 5.54 10.81
N VAL A 118 6.72 5.37 10.37
CA VAL A 118 6.14 6.14 9.27
C VAL A 118 5.72 7.51 9.80
N GLU A 119 6.41 8.56 9.34
CA GLU A 119 6.00 9.94 9.57
C GLU A 119 4.91 10.29 8.56
N VAL A 120 3.67 10.38 9.06
CA VAL A 120 2.49 10.74 8.26
C VAL A 120 2.58 12.19 7.79
N SER A 121 2.01 12.43 6.62
CA SER A 121 1.86 13.78 6.07
C SER A 121 0.99 14.66 6.99
N PRO A 122 1.30 15.97 7.12
CA PRO A 122 0.44 16.92 7.86
C PRO A 122 -0.98 17.04 7.31
N LYS A 123 -1.22 16.54 6.09
CA LYS A 123 -2.55 16.47 5.47
C LYS A 123 -3.36 15.26 5.91
N GLY A 124 -2.78 14.40 6.74
CA GLY A 124 -3.28 13.08 7.08
C GLY A 124 -2.76 12.00 6.13
N CYS A 125 -2.88 10.75 6.56
CA CYS A 125 -2.49 9.56 5.82
C CYS A 125 -3.65 8.57 5.77
N VAL A 126 -3.89 7.96 4.61
CA VAL A 126 -4.79 6.81 4.49
C VAL A 126 -3.99 5.54 4.69
N VAL A 127 -4.34 4.73 5.68
CA VAL A 127 -3.72 3.44 5.97
C VAL A 127 -4.68 2.33 5.57
N VAL A 128 -4.20 1.40 4.76
CA VAL A 128 -4.98 0.26 4.26
C VAL A 128 -4.30 -1.02 4.74
N ALA A 129 -4.97 -1.79 5.58
CA ALA A 129 -4.51 -3.12 5.97
C ALA A 129 -5.29 -4.18 5.19
N THR A 130 -4.58 -5.09 4.54
CA THR A 130 -5.20 -6.19 3.79
C THR A 130 -4.97 -7.50 4.52
N ASN A 131 -6.05 -8.18 4.91
CA ASN A 131 -5.98 -9.47 5.60
C ASN A 131 -6.14 -10.61 4.59
N GLY A 132 -5.02 -11.26 4.26
CA GLY A 132 -5.01 -12.38 3.31
C GLY A 132 -5.85 -13.59 3.73
N ALA A 133 -6.18 -13.74 5.02
CA ALA A 133 -6.94 -14.90 5.53
C ALA A 133 -8.46 -14.76 5.40
N TYR A 134 -8.99 -13.54 5.25
CA TYR A 134 -10.44 -13.28 5.24
C TYR A 134 -10.92 -12.46 4.03
N GLY A 135 -10.02 -12.02 3.15
CA GLY A 135 -10.37 -11.23 1.97
C GLY A 135 -10.89 -9.82 2.31
N GLY A 136 -10.65 -9.34 3.54
CA GLY A 136 -11.07 -8.03 4.00
C GLY A 136 -10.01 -6.96 3.78
N VAL A 137 -10.47 -5.75 3.42
CA VAL A 137 -9.66 -4.53 3.38
C VAL A 137 -10.17 -3.60 4.49
N GLU A 138 -9.30 -3.28 5.44
CA GLU A 138 -9.58 -2.28 6.47
C GLU A 138 -8.88 -0.97 6.09
N VAL A 139 -9.63 0.13 6.10
CA VAL A 139 -9.12 1.46 5.75
C VAL A 139 -9.28 2.37 6.96
N GLU A 140 -8.17 2.89 7.45
CA GLU A 140 -8.12 3.90 8.50
C GLU A 140 -7.61 5.21 7.90
N VAL A 141 -8.19 6.34 8.30
CA VAL A 141 -7.70 7.67 7.94
C VAL A 141 -7.10 8.29 9.19
N GLN A 142 -5.78 8.42 9.23
CA GLN A 142 -5.09 9.15 10.28
C GLN A 142 -5.06 10.63 9.91
N GLY A 143 -5.80 11.45 10.65
CA GLY A 143 -5.72 12.91 10.58
C GLY A 143 -4.51 13.44 11.34
N CYS A 144 -4.10 14.67 11.00
CA CYS A 144 -3.18 15.45 11.84
C CYS A 144 -4.04 16.24 12.85
N GLU A 145 -3.74 16.14 14.16
CA GLU A 145 -4.38 16.95 15.21
C GLU A 145 -4.09 18.46 15.05
#